data_AF-A0A645FS27-F1
#
_entry.id   AF-A0A645FS27-F1
#
_cell.length_a   1.000
_cell.length_b   1.000
_cell.length_c   1.000
_cell.angle_alpha   90.00
_cell.angle_beta   90.00
_cell.angle_gamma   90.00
#
_symmetry.space_group_name_H-M   'P 1'
#
loop_
_entity.id
_entity.type
_entity.pdbx_description
1 polymer ?
#
loop_
_entity_poly.entity_id
_entity_poly.type
_entity_poly.pdbx_seq_one_letter_code
_entity_poly.pdbx_strand_id
1 'polypeptide(L)'
;MTDKKVEKKRRKKSTGDNDYDWEDYTVYNVFIRSDSGKLHTIRVENDSTVYNYYQMGDRVRHHPGLNSYEKYDKSKDDIIFCAACASLNDIGNDFCTRCKCPLLK
;
A
#
# COMPACT_ATOMS: atom_id res chain seq x y z
N MET A 1 9.80 -11.96 -3.18
CA MET A 1 8.94 -12.03 -4.38
C MET A 1 7.63 -11.37 -4.04
N THR A 2 7.26 -10.36 -4.81
CA THR A 2 6.06 -9.56 -4.57
C THR A 2 5.11 -9.79 -5.73
N ASP A 3 4.09 -10.63 -5.59
CA ASP A 3 3.10 -10.81 -6.66
C ASP A 3 2.05 -9.68 -6.63
N LYS A 4 1.40 -9.41 -7.76
CA LYS A 4 0.52 -8.25 -7.91
C LYS A 4 -0.68 -8.59 -8.78
N LYS A 5 -1.89 -8.24 -8.32
CA LYS A 5 -3.15 -8.53 -9.03
C LYS A 5 -4.09 -7.33 -9.04
N VAL A 6 -4.66 -7.04 -10.21
CA VAL A 6 -5.72 -6.04 -10.38
C VAL A 6 -7.04 -6.75 -10.64
N GLU A 7 -8.10 -6.37 -9.92
CA GLU A 7 -9.43 -6.97 -10.05
C GLU A 7 -10.48 -5.88 -10.27
N LYS A 8 -11.35 -6.05 -11.27
CA LYS A 8 -12.57 -5.23 -11.41
C LYS A 8 -13.70 -5.91 -10.66
N LYS A 9 -14.36 -5.18 -9.76
CA LYS A 9 -15.43 -5.69 -8.91
C LYS A 9 -16.62 -4.73 -8.91
N ARG A 10 -17.77 -5.23 -8.48
CA ARG A 10 -19.02 -4.47 -8.39
C ARG A 10 -19.67 -4.75 -7.04
N ARG A 11 -20.21 -3.72 -6.38
CA ARG A 11 -20.95 -3.85 -5.11
C ARG A 11 -22.24 -3.06 -5.13
N LYS A 12 -23.23 -3.49 -4.34
CA LYS A 12 -24.41 -2.68 -4.08
C LYS A 12 -24.05 -1.57 -3.09
N LYS A 13 -24.48 -0.35 -3.37
CA LYS A 13 -24.32 0.82 -2.52
C LYS A 13 -25.70 1.36 -2.21
N SER A 14 -26.04 1.44 -0.92
CA SER A 14 -27.30 2.05 -0.51
C SER A 14 -27.28 3.54 -0.84
N THR A 15 -28.31 4.03 -1.50
CA THR A 15 -28.49 5.45 -1.85
C THR A 15 -29.37 6.19 -0.84
N GLY A 16 -29.97 5.48 0.12
CA GLY A 16 -31.05 5.98 0.97
C GLY A 16 -32.41 5.42 0.53
N ASP A 17 -33.43 5.54 1.38
CA ASP A 17 -34.82 5.17 1.05
C ASP A 17 -35.05 3.73 0.54
N ASN A 18 -34.30 2.75 1.06
CA ASN A 18 -34.31 1.35 0.62
C ASN A 18 -33.93 1.14 -0.86
N ASP A 19 -33.29 2.12 -1.48
CA ASP A 19 -32.81 2.02 -2.85
C ASP A 19 -31.31 1.66 -2.89
N TYR A 20 -30.90 1.00 -3.98
CA TYR A 20 -29.56 0.47 -4.16
C TYR A 20 -29.05 0.72 -5.56
N ASP A 21 -27.91 1.40 -5.65
CA ASP A 21 -27.12 1.49 -6.87
C ASP A 21 -26.04 0.42 -6.91
N TRP A 22 -25.53 0.18 -8.11
CA TRP A 22 -24.32 -0.61 -8.30
C TRP A 22 -23.11 0.28 -8.52
N GLU A 23 -22.09 0.07 -7.71
CA GLU A 23 -20.80 0.75 -7.81
C GLU A 23 -19.74 -0.22 -8.34
N ASP A 24 -19.16 0.11 -9.48
CA ASP A 24 -17.95 -0.55 -9.98
C ASP A 24 -16.72 0.03 -9.29
N TYR A 25 -15.78 -0.84 -8.91
CA TYR A 25 -14.53 -0.45 -8.29
C TYR A 25 -13.39 -1.38 -8.71
N THR A 26 -12.18 -0.82 -8.73
CA THR A 26 -10.96 -1.57 -9.02
C THR A 26 -10.24 -1.87 -7.73
N VAL A 27 -9.70 -3.08 -7.60
CA VAL A 27 -8.93 -3.50 -6.44
C VAL A 27 -7.52 -3.81 -6.89
N TYR A 28 -6.57 -3.14 -6.27
CA TYR A 28 -5.15 -3.42 -6.43
C TYR A 28 -4.66 -4.23 -5.23
N ASN A 29 -4.14 -5.43 -5.52
CA ASN A 29 -3.56 -6.32 -4.52
C ASN A 29 -2.06 -6.41 -4.73
N VAL A 30 -1.30 -6.27 -3.65
CA VAL A 30 0.15 -6.51 -3.57
C VAL A 30 0.39 -7.62 -2.55
N PHE A 31 1.06 -8.68 -2.97
CA PHE A 31 1.33 -9.86 -2.15
C PHE A 31 2.80 -9.88 -1.75
N ILE A 32 3.09 -9.62 -0.49
CA ILE A 32 4.45 -9.55 0.06
C ILE A 32 4.73 -10.83 0.83
N ARG A 33 5.78 -11.55 0.44
CA ARG A 33 6.24 -12.72 1.19
C ARG A 33 7.35 -12.31 2.15
N SER A 34 7.14 -12.51 3.45
CA SER A 34 8.18 -12.30 4.46
C SER A 34 9.30 -13.33 4.33
N ASP A 35 10.44 -13.06 4.97
CA ASP A 35 11.55 -14.02 5.05
C ASP A 35 11.15 -15.34 5.76
N SER A 36 10.15 -15.29 6.65
CA SER A 36 9.55 -16.48 7.28
C SER A 36 8.57 -17.25 6.37
N GLY A 37 8.37 -16.80 5.13
CA GLY A 37 7.48 -17.43 4.15
C GLY A 37 6.01 -17.05 4.27
N LYS A 38 5.63 -16.27 5.29
CA LYS A 38 4.26 -15.78 5.49
C LYS A 38 3.87 -14.81 4.38
N LEU A 39 2.68 -15.03 3.81
CA LEU A 39 2.12 -14.13 2.79
C LEU A 39 1.33 -13.02 3.47
N HIS A 40 1.65 -11.78 3.10
CA HIS A 40 0.98 -10.57 3.51
C HIS A 40 0.33 -9.93 2.29
N THR A 41 -0.91 -9.50 2.41
CA THR A 41 -1.64 -8.88 1.30
C THR A 41 -1.95 -7.43 1.64
N ILE A 42 -1.50 -6.50 0.81
CA ILE A 42 -1.97 -5.12 0.81
C ILE A 42 -3.06 -5.01 -0.25
N ARG A 43 -4.25 -4.57 0.16
CA ARG A 43 -5.43 -4.42 -0.69
C ARG A 43 -5.89 -2.98 -0.66
N VAL A 44 -5.96 -2.34 -1.82
CA VAL A 44 -6.40 -0.94 -1.96
C VAL A 44 -7.47 -0.85 -3.05
N GLU A 45 -8.54 -0.13 -2.78
CA GLU A 45 -9.65 0.08 -3.72
C GLU A 45 -9.48 1.44 -4.42
N ASN A 46 -9.64 1.47 -5.74
CA ASN A 46 -9.62 2.66 -6.60
C ASN A 46 -8.35 3.54 -6.55
N ASP A 47 -7.29 3.09 -5.87
CA ASP A 47 -6.00 3.79 -5.79
C ASP A 47 -4.85 2.80 -6.09
N SER A 48 -4.12 3.09 -7.17
CA SER A 48 -3.01 2.26 -7.64
C SER A 48 -1.66 2.66 -7.04
N THR A 49 -1.58 3.66 -6.17
CA THR A 49 -0.30 4.25 -5.73
C THR A 49 0.58 3.21 -5.03
N VAL A 50 0.02 2.48 -4.05
CA VAL A 50 0.75 1.41 -3.36
C VAL A 50 1.12 0.28 -4.31
N TYR A 51 0.21 -0.04 -5.25
CA TYR A 51 0.49 -1.02 -6.29
C TYR A 51 1.68 -0.58 -7.12
N ASN A 52 1.73 0.65 -7.62
CA ASN A 52 2.82 1.15 -8.44
C ASN A 52 4.15 1.30 -7.66
N TYR A 53 4.08 1.50 -6.35
CA TYR A 53 5.26 1.66 -5.51
C TYR A 53 6.06 0.36 -5.28
N TYR A 54 5.37 -0.78 -5.09
CA TYR A 54 6.05 -2.07 -4.93
C TYR A 54 6.31 -2.72 -6.29
N GLN A 55 7.55 -3.13 -6.51
CA GLN A 55 8.04 -3.76 -7.72
C GLN A 55 8.36 -5.25 -7.50
N MET A 56 8.32 -5.99 -8.60
CA MET A 56 8.73 -7.39 -8.61
C MET A 56 10.21 -7.48 -8.22
N GLY A 57 10.52 -8.28 -7.19
CA GLY A 57 11.88 -8.44 -6.68
C GLY A 57 12.20 -7.59 -5.46
N ASP A 58 11.35 -6.64 -5.09
CA ASP A 58 11.53 -5.87 -3.85
C ASP A 58 11.62 -6.80 -2.64
N ARG A 59 12.64 -6.55 -1.81
CA ARG A 59 12.73 -7.14 -0.47
C ARG A 59 12.03 -6.21 0.49
N VAL A 60 11.17 -6.76 1.33
CA VAL A 60 10.32 -5.98 2.23
C VAL A 60 10.37 -6.53 3.65
N ARG A 61 10.51 -5.63 4.62
CA ARG A 61 10.44 -5.90 6.05
C ARG A 61 9.06 -5.52 6.57
N HIS A 62 8.46 -6.38 7.38
CA HIS A 62 7.25 -6.03 8.13
C HIS A 62 7.64 -5.42 9.48
N HIS A 63 7.00 -4.31 9.85
CA HIS A 63 7.11 -3.66 11.15
C HIS A 63 5.85 -3.92 11.97
N PRO A 64 5.82 -4.94 12.85
CA PRO A 64 4.58 -5.38 13.51
C PRO A 64 3.95 -4.30 14.38
N GLY A 65 4.75 -3.47 15.04
CA GLY A 65 4.27 -2.39 15.90
C GLY A 65 3.64 -1.21 15.14
N LEU A 66 3.87 -1.12 13.82
CA LEU A 66 3.34 -0.05 12.97
C LEU A 66 2.39 -0.57 11.89
N ASN A 67 2.21 -1.89 11.81
CA ASN A 67 1.46 -2.57 10.74
C ASN A 67 1.83 -2.06 9.33
N SER A 68 3.11 -1.76 9.12
CA SER A 68 3.64 -1.21 7.88
C SER A 68 4.72 -2.11 7.27
N TYR A 69 4.91 -1.96 5.97
CA TYR A 69 5.81 -2.76 5.16
C TYR A 69 6.86 -1.86 4.51
N GLU A 70 8.11 -2.03 4.88
CA GLU A 70 9.21 -1.18 4.44
C GLU A 70 10.10 -1.91 3.44
N LYS A 71 10.41 -1.29 2.30
CA LYS A 71 11.37 -1.84 1.34
C LYS A 71 12.79 -1.74 1.89
N TYR A 72 13.63 -2.76 1.69
CA TYR A 72 15.04 -2.70 2.12
C TYR A 72 15.87 -1.77 1.22
N ASP A 73 15.61 -1.78 -0.08
CA ASP A 73 16.27 -0.91 -1.06
C ASP A 73 15.21 0.05 -1.64
N LYS A 74 15.48 1.35 -1.48
CA LYS A 74 14.66 2.46 -1.99
C LYS A 74 15.45 3.37 -2.91
N SER A 75 16.64 2.95 -3.34
CA SER A 75 17.57 3.76 -4.14
C SER A 75 17.02 4.16 -5.52
N LYS A 76 15.96 3.47 -5.97
CA LYS A 76 15.28 3.71 -7.25
C LYS A 76 13.92 4.37 -7.10
N ASP A 77 13.55 4.77 -5.88
CA ASP A 77 12.28 5.43 -5.62
C ASP A 77 12.47 6.93 -5.43
N ASP A 78 11.54 7.70 -5.95
CA ASP A 78 11.44 9.15 -5.68
C ASP A 78 10.48 9.47 -4.54
N ILE A 79 9.75 8.46 -4.06
CA ILE A 79 8.71 8.59 -3.03
C ILE A 79 8.92 7.55 -1.93
N ILE A 80 8.40 7.85 -0.73
CA ILE A 80 8.38 6.94 0.40
C ILE A 80 7.08 7.08 1.20
N PHE A 81 6.53 5.95 1.61
CA PHE A 81 5.41 5.92 2.56
C PHE A 81 5.92 6.04 4.00
N CYS A 82 5.31 6.94 4.77
CA CYS A 82 5.59 7.04 6.19
C CYS A 82 5.13 5.77 6.91
N ALA A 83 6.04 5.08 7.57
CA ALA A 83 5.75 3.84 8.30
C ALA A 83 4.73 4.02 9.45
N ALA A 84 4.55 5.24 9.96
CA ALA A 84 3.67 5.53 11.10
C ALA A 84 2.24 5.93 10.68
N CYS A 85 2.08 6.69 9.59
CA CYS A 85 0.76 7.22 9.19
C CYS A 85 0.38 6.96 7.74
N ALA A 86 1.20 6.21 6.99
CA ALA A 86 1.02 5.85 5.59
C ALA A 86 0.90 7.05 4.62
N SER A 87 1.26 8.27 5.02
CA SER A 87 1.32 9.39 4.08
C SER A 87 2.45 9.17 3.06
N LEU A 88 2.20 9.61 1.82
CA LEU A 88 3.22 9.66 0.78
C LEU A 88 4.12 10.89 1.00
N ASN A 89 5.42 10.71 0.89
CA ASN A 89 6.43 11.77 1.05
C ASN A 89 7.48 11.64 -0.07
N ASP A 90 8.18 12.74 -0.34
CA ASP A 90 9.40 12.74 -1.15
C ASP A 90 10.51 11.93 -0.44
N ILE A 91 11.26 11.12 -1.18
CA ILE A 91 12.35 10.28 -0.65
C ILE A 91 13.48 11.10 -0.02
N GLY A 92 13.66 12.35 -0.45
CA GLY A 92 14.66 13.27 0.08
C GLY A 92 14.35 13.75 1.50
N ASN A 93 13.07 13.77 1.90
CA ASN A 93 12.67 14.24 3.22
C ASN A 93 13.18 13.32 4.35
N ASP A 94 13.62 13.90 5.46
CA ASP A 94 14.00 13.13 6.66
C ASP A 94 12.81 12.84 7.58
N PHE A 95 11.79 13.69 7.53
CA PHE A 95 10.60 13.59 8.36
C PHE A 95 9.32 13.61 7.52
N CYS A 96 8.33 12.86 7.97
CA CYS A 96 7.01 12.83 7.38
C CYS A 96 6.38 14.24 7.44
N THR A 97 5.90 14.72 6.29
CA THR A 97 5.24 16.03 6.17
C THR A 97 4.00 16.15 7.05
N ARG A 98 3.29 15.03 7.26
CA ARG A 98 2.04 14.94 8.03
C ARG A 98 2.27 14.73 9.54
N CYS A 99 2.91 13.64 9.94
CA CYS A 99 3.00 13.24 11.36
C CYS A 99 4.35 13.58 12.00
N LYS A 100 5.31 14.13 11.24
CA LYS A 100 6.66 14.51 11.71
C LYS A 100 7.53 13.37 12.23
N CYS A 101 7.09 12.11 12.13
CA CYS A 101 7.95 10.96 12.42
C CYS A 101 9.08 10.84 11.38
N PRO A 102 10.26 10.33 11.77
CA PRO A 102 11.35 10.04 10.83
C PRO A 102 10.90 9.09 9.72
N LEU A 103 11.38 9.33 8.50
CA LEU A 103 11.18 8.45 7.36
C LEU A 103 12.24 7.35 7.35
N LEU A 104 11.80 6.11 7.21
CA LEU A 104 12.68 4.93 7.24
C LEU A 104 13.27 4.71 5.84
N LYS A 105 14.42 5.32 5.56
CA LYS A 105 15.12 5.25 4.28
C LYS A 105 15.91 3.95 4.14
#